data_AF-A0A2L2K1M4-F1
#
_entry.id   AF-A0A2L2K1M4-F1
#
_cell.length_a   1.000
_cell.length_b   1.000
_cell.length_c   1.000
_cell.angle_alpha   90.00
_cell.angle_beta   90.00
_cell.angle_gamma   90.00
#
_symmetry.space_group_name_H-M   'P 1'
#
loop_
_entity.id
_entity.type
_entity.pdbx_description
1 polymer ?
#
loop_
_entity_poly.entity_id
_entity_poly.type
_entity_poly.pdbx_seq_one_letter_code
_entity_poly.pdbx_strand_id
1 'polypeptide(L)'
;MIERLLEIKQIRAERADKAVKRQEYRVSNSAAQVQKAERSVADYHVWRQEEEERRFAKAKQHTLVLKELETLRQEIALLREREAELKQRVAEAKKALEYERSVLKEKQKEARQAHKTKEKFVQLQQQELAEQSRERQYQEELEQEEFRTVDII
;
A
#
# COMPACT_ATOMS: atom_id res chain seq x y z
N MET A 1 -10.36 34.16 5.03
CA MET A 1 -10.95 32.84 5.40
C MET A 1 -10.55 31.72 4.44
N ILE A 2 -10.60 31.94 3.11
CA ILE A 2 -10.28 30.92 2.09
C ILE A 2 -8.82 30.46 2.16
N GLU A 3 -7.87 31.36 2.41
CA GLU A 3 -6.44 31.03 2.56
C GLU A 3 -6.18 29.96 3.64
N ARG A 4 -6.76 30.14 4.84
CA ARG A 4 -6.64 29.16 5.92
C ARG A 4 -7.26 27.81 5.55
N LEU A 5 -8.37 27.81 4.80
CA LEU A 5 -8.97 26.57 4.33
C LEU A 5 -8.09 25.88 3.29
N LEU A 6 -7.45 26.62 2.39
CA LEU A 6 -6.50 26.08 1.42
C LEU A 6 -5.29 25.44 2.12
N GLU A 7 -4.71 26.10 3.11
CA GLU A 7 -3.61 25.55 3.92
C GLU A 7 -4.01 24.20 4.55
N ILE A 8 -5.22 24.11 5.11
CA ILE A 8 -5.76 22.84 5.64
C ILE A 8 -5.86 21.78 4.53
N LYS A 9 -6.26 22.15 3.30
CA LYS A 9 -6.34 21.20 2.19
C LYS A 9 -4.95 20.74 1.72
N GLN A 10 -3.96 21.63 1.69
CA GLN A 10 -2.57 21.29 1.38
C GLN A 10 -2.02 20.27 2.39
N ILE A 11 -2.16 20.53 3.69
CA ILE A 11 -1.74 19.61 4.75
C ILE A 11 -2.43 18.24 4.61
N ARG A 12 -3.72 18.21 4.26
CA ARG A 12 -4.45 16.95 4.05
C ARG A 12 -3.94 16.18 2.83
N ALA A 13 -3.63 16.86 1.73
CA ALA A 13 -3.04 16.24 0.54
C ALA A 13 -1.66 15.64 0.85
N GLU A 14 -0.79 16.38 1.54
CA GLU A 14 0.52 15.88 1.97
C GLU A 14 0.42 14.67 2.90
N ARG A 15 -0.53 14.70 3.85
CA ARG A 15 -0.78 13.55 4.74
C ARG A 15 -1.24 12.33 3.97
N ALA A 16 -2.08 12.52 2.95
CA ALA A 16 -2.53 11.43 2.08
C ALA A 16 -1.35 10.86 1.27
N ASP A 17 -0.47 11.71 0.72
CA ASP A 17 0.73 11.26 0.00
C ASP A 17 1.68 10.47 0.92
N LYS A 18 1.90 10.94 2.16
CA LYS A 18 2.68 10.20 3.16
C LYS A 18 2.02 8.86 3.52
N ALA A 19 0.69 8.80 3.54
CA ALA A 19 -0.02 7.55 3.79
C ALA A 19 0.15 6.54 2.63
N VAL A 20 0.09 7.01 1.38
CA VAL A 20 0.39 6.18 0.20
C VAL A 20 1.81 5.62 0.28
N LYS A 21 2.82 6.47 0.53
CA LYS A 21 4.22 6.01 0.64
C LYS A 21 4.42 4.95 1.73
N ARG A 22 3.80 5.14 2.91
CA ARG A 22 3.85 4.13 3.98
C ARG A 22 3.20 2.82 3.55
N GLN A 23 2.12 2.89 2.78
CA GLN A 23 1.41 1.72 2.30
C GLN A 23 2.18 0.99 1.19
N GLU A 24 2.86 1.72 0.31
CA GLU A 24 3.78 1.14 -0.69
C GLU A 24 4.91 0.34 -0.02
N TYR A 25 5.48 0.88 1.06
CA TYR A 25 6.47 0.16 1.86
C TYR A 25 5.91 -1.14 2.46
N ARG A 26 4.67 -1.13 2.97
CA ARG A 26 4.00 -2.35 3.47
C ARG A 26 3.80 -3.38 2.38
N VAL A 27 3.34 -2.97 1.20
CA VAL A 27 3.20 -3.85 0.03
C VAL A 27 4.55 -4.47 -0.35
N SER A 28 5.61 -3.67 -0.40
CA SER A 28 6.97 -4.15 -0.70
C SER A 28 7.45 -5.17 0.33
N ASN A 29 7.24 -4.90 1.62
CA ASN A 29 7.62 -5.84 2.68
C ASN A 29 6.83 -7.15 2.58
N SER A 30 5.51 -7.09 2.37
CA SER A 30 4.68 -8.29 2.19
C SER A 30 5.08 -9.10 0.95
N ALA A 31 5.47 -8.43 -0.13
CA ALA A 31 5.99 -9.09 -1.33
C ALA A 31 7.31 -9.84 -1.05
N ALA A 32 8.21 -9.23 -0.28
CA ALA A 32 9.45 -9.89 0.15
C ALA A 32 9.18 -11.11 1.04
N GLN A 33 8.16 -11.05 1.91
CA GLN A 33 7.76 -12.21 2.73
C GLN A 33 7.20 -13.36 1.88
N VAL A 34 6.40 -13.05 0.84
CA VAL A 34 5.91 -14.06 -0.12
C VAL A 34 7.10 -14.74 -0.81
N GLN A 35 8.05 -13.95 -1.34
CA GLN A 35 9.22 -14.48 -2.02
C GLN A 35 10.05 -15.40 -1.10
N LYS A 36 10.25 -14.98 0.17
CA LYS A 36 10.96 -15.79 1.16
C LYS A 36 10.24 -17.11 1.45
N ALA A 37 8.92 -17.07 1.62
CA ALA A 37 8.12 -18.25 1.89
C ALA A 37 8.10 -19.22 0.70
N GLU A 38 7.98 -18.71 -0.53
CA GLU A 38 8.03 -19.50 -1.76
C GLU A 38 9.38 -20.20 -1.91
N ARG A 39 10.48 -19.49 -1.61
CA ARG A 39 11.82 -20.09 -1.60
C ARG A 39 11.95 -21.19 -0.56
N SER A 40 11.43 -20.99 0.66
CA SER A 40 11.45 -22.04 1.68
C SER A 40 10.68 -23.31 1.26
N VAL A 41 9.56 -23.16 0.56
CA VAL A 41 8.83 -24.32 0.00
C VAL A 41 9.65 -25.00 -1.08
N ALA A 42 10.26 -24.25 -2.00
CA ALA A 42 11.06 -24.82 -3.09
C ALA A 42 12.28 -25.59 -2.56
N ASP A 43 13.04 -24.98 -1.64
CA ASP A 43 14.21 -25.61 -1.03
C ASP A 43 13.82 -26.87 -0.24
N TYR A 44 12.72 -26.80 0.53
CA TYR A 44 12.22 -27.95 1.29
C TYR A 44 11.66 -29.06 0.41
N HIS A 45 11.02 -28.72 -0.71
CA HIS A 45 10.44 -29.70 -1.63
C HIS A 45 11.52 -30.63 -2.22
N VAL A 46 12.63 -30.06 -2.69
CA VAL A 46 13.77 -30.82 -3.22
C VAL A 46 14.34 -31.73 -2.15
N TRP A 47 14.67 -31.17 -0.97
CA TRP A 47 15.21 -31.96 0.14
C TRP A 47 14.25 -33.08 0.57
N ARG A 48 12.95 -32.78 0.65
CA ARG A 48 11.93 -33.76 1.05
C ARG A 48 11.89 -34.93 0.07
N GLN A 49 11.94 -34.67 -1.24
CA GLN A 49 11.93 -35.72 -2.26
C GLN A 49 13.16 -36.63 -2.13
N GLU A 50 14.35 -36.06 -2.04
CA GLU A 50 15.60 -36.82 -1.87
C GLU A 50 15.58 -37.66 -0.59
N GLU A 51 15.12 -37.07 0.50
CA GLU A 51 15.08 -37.73 1.80
C GLU A 51 14.00 -38.83 1.85
N GLU A 52 12.85 -38.63 1.21
CA GLU A 52 11.81 -39.64 1.05
C GLU A 52 12.33 -40.83 0.23
N GLU A 53 13.01 -40.57 -0.89
CA GLU A 53 13.66 -41.60 -1.71
C GLU A 53 14.74 -42.36 -0.94
N ARG A 54 15.59 -41.66 -0.18
CA ARG A 54 16.65 -42.28 0.65
C ARG A 54 16.05 -43.23 1.68
N ARG A 55 14.95 -42.83 2.33
CA ARG A 55 14.23 -43.67 3.30
C ARG A 55 13.62 -44.89 2.64
N PHE A 56 13.00 -44.75 1.47
CA PHE A 56 12.45 -45.88 0.71
C PHE A 56 13.55 -46.83 0.20
N ALA A 57 14.69 -46.31 -0.27
CA ALA A 57 15.81 -47.11 -0.72
C ALA A 57 16.39 -47.96 0.43
N LYS A 58 16.58 -47.36 1.61
CA LYS A 58 17.02 -48.07 2.82
C LYS A 58 16.05 -49.18 3.21
N ALA A 59 14.75 -48.88 3.15
CA ALA A 59 13.68 -49.84 3.42
C ALA A 59 13.66 -51.01 2.44
N LYS A 60 13.93 -50.78 1.15
CA LYS A 60 13.96 -51.82 0.11
C LYS A 60 15.14 -52.77 0.25
N GLN A 61 16.24 -52.33 0.85
CA GLN A 61 17.46 -53.13 1.05
C GLN A 61 17.36 -54.11 2.23
N HIS A 62 16.33 -54.02 3.07
CA HIS A 62 16.19 -54.83 4.27
C HIS A 62 14.80 -55.47 4.34
N THR A 63 14.70 -56.68 4.89
CA THR A 63 13.41 -57.29 5.22
C THR A 63 12.86 -56.60 6.47
N LEU A 64 12.07 -55.55 6.29
CA LEU A 64 11.49 -54.78 7.39
C LEU A 64 10.42 -55.58 8.14
N VAL A 65 10.46 -55.52 9.47
CA VAL A 65 9.31 -55.96 10.28
C VAL A 65 8.22 -54.88 10.30
N LEU A 66 6.98 -55.28 10.58
CA LEU A 66 5.79 -54.41 10.49
C LEU A 66 5.97 -53.06 11.21
N LYS A 67 6.53 -53.07 12.43
CA LYS A 67 6.78 -51.87 13.23
C LYS A 67 7.74 -50.88 12.56
N GLU A 68 8.77 -51.37 11.88
CA GLU A 68 9.73 -50.52 11.17
C GLU A 68 9.10 -49.90 9.92
N LEU A 69 8.23 -50.65 9.24
CA LEU A 69 7.45 -50.14 8.11
C LEU A 69 6.47 -49.04 8.54
N GLU A 70 5.80 -49.21 9.68
CA GLU A 70 4.92 -48.18 10.25
C GLU A 70 5.70 -46.91 10.63
N THR A 71 6.87 -47.08 11.26
CA THR A 71 7.76 -45.96 11.61
C THR A 71 8.19 -45.18 10.36
N LEU A 72 8.60 -45.89 9.30
CA LEU A 72 8.95 -45.28 8.02
C LEU A 72 7.80 -44.47 7.42
N ARG A 73 6.58 -45.02 7.43
CA ARG A 73 5.39 -44.32 6.92
C ARG A 73 5.11 -43.06 7.73
N GLN A 74 5.26 -43.12 9.05
CA GLN A 74 5.09 -41.96 9.92
C GLN A 74 6.14 -40.88 9.65
N GLU A 75 7.42 -41.24 9.51
CA GLU A 75 8.47 -40.29 9.16
C GLU A 75 8.19 -39.57 7.83
N ILE A 76 7.76 -40.30 6.80
CA ILE A 76 7.40 -39.72 5.50
C ILE A 76 6.16 -38.83 5.62
N ALA A 77 5.17 -39.23 6.43
CA ALA A 77 3.99 -38.42 6.69
C ALA A 77 4.38 -37.07 7.31
N LEU A 78 5.25 -37.08 8.33
CA LEU A 78 5.75 -35.86 8.99
C LEU A 78 6.52 -34.95 8.01
N LEU A 79 7.33 -35.53 7.12
CA LEU A 79 8.00 -34.74 6.08
C LEU A 79 7.01 -34.01 5.17
N ARG A 80 5.97 -34.71 4.72
CA ARG A 80 4.94 -34.18 3.82
C ARG A 80 4.05 -33.16 4.52
N GLU A 81 3.71 -33.41 5.79
CA GLU A 81 2.98 -32.47 6.64
C GLU A 81 3.73 -31.14 6.76
N ARG A 82 5.04 -31.20 7.02
CA ARG A 82 5.87 -30.00 7.07
C ARG A 82 5.91 -29.22 5.75
N GLU A 83 5.94 -29.91 4.60
CA GLU A 83 5.82 -29.24 3.30
C GLU A 83 4.45 -28.56 3.15
N ALA A 84 3.38 -29.22 3.62
CA ALA A 84 2.02 -28.68 3.61
C ALA A 84 1.92 -27.41 4.46
N GLU A 85 2.52 -27.39 5.66
CA GLU A 85 2.60 -26.19 6.51
C GLU A 85 3.31 -25.03 5.81
N LEU A 86 4.44 -25.30 5.14
CA LEU A 86 5.18 -24.27 4.40
C LEU A 86 4.35 -23.72 3.23
N LYS A 87 3.63 -24.60 2.50
CA LYS A 87 2.70 -24.19 1.43
C LYS A 87 1.55 -23.36 1.96
N GLN A 88 0.99 -23.72 3.11
CA GLN A 88 -0.06 -22.95 3.78
C GLN A 88 0.44 -21.55 4.16
N ARG A 89 1.66 -21.44 4.68
CA ARG A 89 2.29 -20.14 4.99
C ARG A 89 2.47 -19.26 3.74
N VAL A 90 2.79 -19.84 2.58
CA VAL A 90 2.83 -19.11 1.31
C VAL A 90 1.44 -18.57 0.95
N ALA A 91 0.39 -19.39 1.07
CA ALA A 91 -0.97 -18.97 0.78
C ALA A 91 -1.41 -17.80 1.68
N GLU A 92 -1.10 -17.86 2.97
CA GLU A 92 -1.36 -16.78 3.93
C GLU A 92 -0.59 -15.50 3.60
N ALA A 93 0.70 -15.62 3.27
CA ALA A 93 1.51 -14.48 2.85
C ALA A 93 0.97 -13.82 1.57
N LYS A 94 0.50 -14.60 0.60
CA LYS A 94 -0.13 -14.09 -0.63
C LYS A 94 -1.43 -13.35 -0.34
N LYS A 95 -2.28 -13.89 0.54
CA LYS A 95 -3.51 -13.23 0.98
C LYS A 95 -3.21 -11.90 1.70
N ALA A 96 -2.18 -11.87 2.54
CA ALA A 96 -1.73 -10.63 3.18
C ALA A 96 -1.23 -9.60 2.16
N LEU A 97 -0.45 -10.02 1.16
CA LEU A 97 0.00 -9.13 0.07
C LEU A 97 -1.18 -8.56 -0.72
N GLU A 98 -2.18 -9.37 -1.05
CA GLU A 98 -3.39 -8.92 -1.74
C GLU A 98 -4.16 -7.88 -0.91
N TYR A 99 -4.30 -8.12 0.40
CA TYR A 99 -4.88 -7.15 1.32
C TYR A 99 -4.12 -5.82 1.34
N GLU A 100 -2.79 -5.85 1.46
CA GLU A 100 -2.00 -4.61 1.46
C GLU A 100 -2.10 -3.84 0.13
N ARG A 101 -2.23 -4.57 -1.00
CA ARG A 101 -2.46 -3.98 -2.33
C ARG A 101 -3.83 -3.33 -2.46
N SER A 102 -4.88 -3.94 -1.89
CA SER A 102 -6.22 -3.35 -1.90
C SER A 102 -6.27 -2.08 -1.05
N VAL A 103 -5.63 -2.08 0.12
CA VAL A 103 -5.48 -0.89 0.97
C VAL A 103 -4.69 0.21 0.24
N LEU A 104 -3.62 -0.14 -0.48
CA LEU A 104 -2.87 0.82 -1.30
C LEU A 104 -3.75 1.51 -2.33
N LYS A 105 -4.61 0.75 -3.03
CA LYS A 105 -5.54 1.30 -4.03
C LYS A 105 -6.50 2.32 -3.40
N GLU A 106 -7.02 2.03 -2.21
CA GLU A 106 -7.87 2.98 -1.48
C GLU A 106 -7.09 4.22 -1.02
N LYS A 107 -5.86 4.08 -0.51
CA LYS A 107 -5.02 5.23 -0.14
C LYS A 107 -4.67 6.12 -1.34
N GLN A 108 -4.41 5.54 -2.50
CA GLN A 108 -4.21 6.31 -3.73
C GLN A 108 -5.49 7.04 -4.17
N LYS A 109 -6.67 6.43 -3.98
CA LYS A 109 -7.95 7.08 -4.25
C LYS A 109 -8.20 8.26 -3.30
N GLU A 110 -7.94 8.08 -2.02
CA GLU A 110 -8.00 9.15 -1.00
C GLU A 110 -7.05 10.31 -1.36
N ALA A 111 -5.80 10.01 -1.73
CA ALA A 111 -4.82 11.03 -2.13
C ALA A 111 -5.27 11.80 -3.38
N ARG A 112 -5.75 11.10 -4.42
CA ARG A 112 -6.32 11.77 -5.61
C ARG A 112 -7.48 12.70 -5.24
N GLN A 113 -8.36 12.28 -4.34
CA GLN A 113 -9.49 13.09 -3.90
C GLN A 113 -9.03 14.32 -3.08
N ALA A 114 -8.02 14.16 -2.22
CA ALA A 114 -7.42 15.25 -1.46
C ALA A 114 -6.79 16.30 -2.40
N HIS A 115 -6.05 15.86 -3.42
CA HIS A 115 -5.48 16.76 -4.43
C HIS A 115 -6.56 17.47 -5.24
N LYS A 116 -7.59 16.77 -5.74
CA LYS A 116 -8.73 17.43 -6.42
C LYS A 116 -9.39 18.50 -5.55
N THR A 117 -9.55 18.21 -4.27
CA THR A 117 -10.12 19.17 -3.31
C THR A 117 -9.19 20.37 -3.14
N LYS A 118 -7.89 20.14 -2.97
CA LYS A 118 -6.87 21.20 -2.87
C LYS A 118 -6.91 22.12 -4.09
N GLU A 119 -6.90 21.56 -5.31
CA GLU A 119 -6.97 22.34 -6.56
C GLU A 119 -8.23 23.20 -6.65
N LYS A 120 -9.39 22.68 -6.22
CA LYS A 120 -10.63 23.48 -6.16
C LYS A 120 -10.49 24.69 -5.23
N PHE A 121 -9.82 24.54 -4.10
CA PHE A 121 -9.59 25.65 -3.17
C PHE A 121 -8.55 26.65 -3.69
N VAL A 122 -7.57 26.20 -4.48
CA VAL A 122 -6.65 27.11 -5.19
C VAL A 122 -7.42 27.99 -6.16
N GLN A 123 -8.33 27.41 -6.95
CA GLN A 123 -9.17 28.17 -7.89
C GLN A 123 -10.07 29.19 -7.17
N LEU A 124 -10.71 28.78 -6.06
CA LEU A 124 -11.53 29.69 -5.25
C LEU A 124 -10.72 30.86 -4.68
N GLN A 125 -9.48 30.61 -4.22
CA GLN A 125 -8.61 31.67 -3.72
C GLN A 125 -8.25 32.66 -4.85
N GLN A 126 -7.96 32.16 -6.05
CA GLN A 126 -7.65 33.00 -7.19
C GLN A 126 -8.84 33.88 -7.60
N GLN A 127 -10.06 33.32 -7.55
CA GLN A 127 -11.30 34.07 -7.83
C GLN A 127 -11.53 35.18 -6.80
N GLU A 128 -11.41 34.86 -5.51
CA GLU A 128 -11.53 35.82 -4.42
C GLU A 128 -10.51 36.98 -4.56
N LEU A 129 -9.25 36.67 -4.87
CA LEU A 129 -8.21 37.69 -5.07
C LEU A 129 -8.51 38.57 -6.29
N ALA A 130 -9.05 38.00 -7.36
CA ALA A 130 -9.43 38.75 -8.56
C ALA A 130 -10.65 39.66 -8.30
N GLU A 131 -11.62 39.22 -7.50
CA GLU A 131 -12.75 40.04 -7.06
C GLU A 131 -12.28 41.20 -6.18
N GLN A 132 -11.48 40.94 -5.15
CA GLN A 132 -10.90 41.99 -4.29
C GLN A 132 -10.02 42.98 -5.05
N SER A 133 -9.34 42.54 -6.12
CA SER A 133 -8.56 43.44 -6.98
C SER A 133 -9.48 44.35 -7.81
N ARG A 134 -10.56 43.80 -8.37
CA ARG A 134 -11.54 44.58 -9.15
C ARG A 134 -12.29 45.59 -8.30
N GLU A 135 -12.69 45.19 -7.09
CA GLU A 135 -13.32 46.10 -6.13
C GLU A 135 -12.40 47.24 -5.74
N ARG A 136 -11.11 46.97 -5.47
CA ARG A 136 -10.13 48.03 -5.18
C ARG A 136 -9.96 49.00 -6.34
N GLN A 137 -9.82 48.50 -7.56
CA GLN A 137 -9.73 49.34 -8.77
C GLN A 137 -10.97 50.24 -8.91
N TYR A 138 -12.16 49.68 -8.69
CA TYR A 138 -13.41 50.45 -8.76
C TYR A 138 -13.51 51.53 -7.67
N GLN A 139 -13.05 51.26 -6.44
CA GLN A 139 -12.99 52.25 -5.38
C GLN A 139 -11.96 53.36 -5.71
N GLU A 140 -10.79 53.00 -6.21
CA GLU A 140 -9.77 53.96 -6.65
C GLU A 140 -10.27 54.88 -7.77
N GLU A 141 -11.08 54.36 -8.71
CA GLU A 141 -11.72 55.15 -9.76
C GLU A 141 -12.75 56.15 -9.19
N LEU A 142 -13.60 55.70 -8.27
CA LEU A 142 -14.58 56.56 -7.59
C LEU A 142 -13.91 57.69 -6.80
N GLU A 143 -12.87 57.38 -6.03
CA GLU A 143 -12.11 58.37 -5.26
C GLU A 143 -11.48 59.45 -6.17
N GLN A 144 -11.02 59.08 -7.36
CA GLN A 144 -10.49 60.03 -8.36
C GLN A 144 -11.57 60.93 -8.96
N GLU A 145 -12.77 60.41 -9.19
CA GLU A 145 -13.93 61.19 -9.66
C GLU A 145 -14.41 62.17 -8.60
N GLU A 146 -14.45 61.77 -7.33
CA GLU A 146 -14.76 62.64 -6.20
C GLU A 146 -13.73 63.77 -6.06
N PHE A 147 -12.43 63.46 -6.18
CA PHE A 147 -11.39 64.49 -6.09
C PHE A 147 -11.49 65.51 -7.23
N ARG A 148 -11.74 65.04 -8.46
CA ARG A 148 -11.92 65.91 -9.64
C ARG A 148 -13.16 66.80 -9.59
N THR A 149 -14.22 66.35 -8.92
CA THR A 149 -15.47 67.13 -8.82
C THR A 149 -15.39 68.22 -7.75
N VAL A 150 -14.54 68.05 -6.73
CA VAL A 150 -14.28 69.07 -5.70
C VAL A 150 -13.41 70.23 -6.23
N ASP A 151 -12.50 69.98 -7.17
CA ASP A 151 -11.63 71.02 -7.78
C ASP A 151 -12.36 71.96 -8.78
N ILE A 152 -13.64 71.71 -9.08
CA ILE A 152 -14.44 72.47 -10.08
C ILE A 152 -15.44 73.45 -9.41
N ILE A 153 -15.43 73.59 -8.08
CA ILE A 153 -16.26 74.56 -7.31
C ILE A 153 -15.41 75.72 -6.83
#